data_AF-A0A0G4MRE8-F1
#
_entry.id   AF-A0A0G4MRE8-F1
#
_cell.length_a   1.000
_cell.length_b   1.000
_cell.length_c   1.000
_cell.angle_alpha   90.00
_cell.angle_beta   90.00
_cell.angle_gamma   90.00
#
_symmetry.space_group_name_H-M   'P 1'
#
loop_
_entity.id
_entity.type
_entity.pdbx_description
1 polymer ?
#
loop_
_entity_poly.entity_id
_entity_poly.type
_entity_poly.pdbx_seq_one_letter_code
_entity_poly.pdbx_strand_id
1 'polypeptide(L)'
;MPLSAAPEPKRRFVPSKHEAKRVAKLVRAIKEGRILPYKPEEEKEREEEEKEETYYDIWANEEPQPFNVMNIPAPKLPPPGYDLSYNPPPEYLPTQAEKEEWLKQDPEEREKEYMPAKFDSLRKVPAYGELVKERFNRCLDLYLAPRMRKNRL
;
A
#
# COMPACT_ATOMS: atom_id res chain seq x y z
N MET A 1 -8.07 -49.75 47.23
CA MET A 1 -9.53 -49.59 47.44
C MET A 1 -9.84 -48.09 47.37
N PRO A 2 -10.89 -47.63 46.66
CA PRO A 2 -11.21 -46.20 46.65
C PRO A 2 -11.43 -45.71 48.09
N LEU A 3 -10.98 -44.49 48.39
CA LEU A 3 -11.07 -43.89 49.73
C LEU A 3 -12.53 -43.70 50.21
N SER A 4 -13.49 -43.70 49.28
CA SER A 4 -14.93 -43.64 49.56
C SER A 4 -15.67 -44.68 48.70
N ALA A 5 -16.47 -45.53 49.34
CA ALA A 5 -17.33 -46.53 48.69
C ALA A 5 -18.74 -45.98 48.42
N ALA A 6 -18.87 -44.68 48.15
CA ALA A 6 -20.16 -44.07 47.86
C ALA A 6 -20.78 -44.71 46.59
N PRO A 7 -22.09 -45.03 46.60
CA PRO A 7 -22.75 -45.62 45.44
C PRO A 7 -22.73 -44.65 44.26
N GLU A 8 -22.43 -45.17 43.08
CA GLU A 8 -22.34 -44.34 41.89
C GLU A 8 -23.73 -43.81 41.48
N PRO A 9 -23.86 -42.51 41.16
CA PRO A 9 -25.15 -41.95 40.77
C PRO A 9 -25.51 -42.37 39.34
N LYS A 10 -26.79 -42.68 39.12
CA LYS A 10 -27.34 -43.15 37.83
C LYS A 10 -26.99 -42.27 36.63
N ARG A 11 -26.76 -40.97 36.84
CA ARG A 11 -26.34 -40.00 35.81
C ARG A 11 -25.00 -40.33 35.13
N ARG A 12 -24.15 -41.19 35.71
CA ARG A 12 -22.90 -41.64 35.09
C ARG A 12 -23.12 -42.68 33.99
N PHE A 13 -24.26 -43.38 34.03
CA PHE A 13 -24.58 -44.49 33.13
C PHE A 13 -25.69 -44.16 32.13
N VAL A 14 -26.37 -43.02 32.31
CA VAL A 14 -27.51 -42.59 31.48
C VAL A 14 -27.15 -41.26 30.81
N PRO A 15 -27.65 -40.96 29.58
CA PRO A 15 -27.40 -39.68 28.92
C PRO A 15 -27.64 -38.45 29.79
N SER A 16 -26.88 -37.38 29.53
CA SER A 16 -26.86 -36.18 30.35
C SER A 16 -28.20 -35.43 30.28
N LYS A 17 -28.83 -35.24 31.45
CA LYS A 17 -30.06 -34.42 31.56
C LYS A 17 -29.81 -32.93 31.30
N HIS A 18 -28.59 -32.44 31.55
CA HIS A 18 -28.24 -31.04 31.29
C HIS A 18 -28.12 -30.77 29.80
N GLU A 19 -27.59 -31.73 29.05
CA GLU A 19 -27.50 -31.67 27.59
C GLU A 19 -28.89 -31.68 26.97
N ALA A 20 -29.76 -32.61 27.39
CA ALA A 20 -31.15 -32.65 26.93
C ALA A 20 -31.90 -31.33 27.15
N LYS A 21 -31.70 -30.66 28.31
CA LYS A 21 -32.27 -29.33 28.57
C LYS A 21 -31.73 -28.26 27.61
N ARG A 22 -30.45 -28.30 27.27
CA ARG A 22 -29.81 -27.34 26.35
C ARG A 22 -30.31 -27.56 24.91
N VAL A 23 -30.41 -28.81 24.46
CA VAL A 23 -30.98 -29.17 23.16
C VAL A 23 -32.44 -28.70 23.07
N ALA A 24 -33.26 -28.95 24.09
CA ALA A 24 -34.65 -28.48 24.12
C ALA A 24 -34.76 -26.93 24.03
N LYS A 25 -33.84 -26.21 24.68
CA LYS A 25 -33.76 -24.73 24.58
C LYS A 25 -33.42 -24.27 23.15
N LEU A 26 -32.45 -24.91 22.50
CA LEU A 26 -32.08 -24.63 21.12
C LEU A 26 -33.23 -24.93 20.14
N VAL A 27 -33.89 -26.09 20.29
CA VAL A 27 -35.05 -26.46 19.47
C VAL A 27 -36.18 -25.44 19.62
N ARG A 28 -36.45 -24.97 20.85
CA ARG A 28 -37.44 -23.93 21.08
C ARG A 28 -37.05 -22.62 20.39
N ALA A 29 -35.79 -22.21 20.49
CA ALA A 29 -35.31 -21.00 19.84
C ALA A 29 -35.32 -21.10 18.30
N ILE A 30 -35.09 -22.28 17.73
CA ILE A 30 -35.23 -22.57 16.30
C ILE A 30 -36.70 -22.46 15.87
N LYS A 31 -37.62 -23.09 16.62
CA LYS A 31 -39.07 -23.01 16.34
C LYS A 31 -39.63 -21.59 16.46
N GLU A 32 -39.09 -20.81 17.39
CA GLU A 32 -39.43 -19.39 17.59
C GLU A 32 -38.73 -18.46 16.58
N GLY A 33 -37.90 -19.00 15.67
CA GLY A 33 -37.21 -18.23 14.62
C GLY A 33 -36.08 -17.33 15.13
N ARG A 34 -35.67 -17.45 16.40
CA ARG A 34 -34.55 -16.67 16.97
C ARG A 34 -33.18 -17.22 16.59
N ILE A 35 -33.12 -18.50 16.24
CA ILE A 35 -31.91 -19.17 15.74
C ILE A 35 -32.28 -19.80 14.41
N LEU A 36 -31.61 -19.37 13.34
CA LEU A 36 -31.74 -20.02 12.04
C LEU A 36 -30.79 -21.22 11.99
N PRO A 37 -31.26 -22.43 11.63
CA PRO A 37 -30.41 -23.63 11.56
C PRO A 37 -29.35 -23.56 10.46
N TYR A 38 -29.64 -22.78 9.42
CA TYR A 38 -28.78 -22.51 8.29
C TYR A 38 -28.77 -21.01 8.05
N LYS A 39 -27.68 -20.52 7.48
CA LYS A 39 -27.62 -19.14 6.98
C LYS A 39 -28.57 -18.99 5.79
N PRO A 40 -29.52 -18.03 5.82
CA PRO A 40 -30.45 -17.83 4.72
C PRO A 40 -29.70 -17.52 3.42
N GLU A 41 -30.23 -17.97 2.29
CA GLU A 41 -29.59 -17.81 0.97
C GLU A 41 -29.39 -16.32 0.64
N GLU A 42 -30.35 -15.46 1.01
CA GLU A 42 -30.26 -14.00 0.89
C GLU A 42 -29.05 -13.38 1.61
N GLU A 43 -28.64 -13.91 2.78
CA GLU A 43 -27.43 -13.41 3.46
C GLU A 43 -26.15 -13.90 2.80
N LYS A 44 -26.18 -15.06 2.12
CA LYS A 44 -25.04 -15.54 1.34
C LYS A 44 -24.90 -14.74 0.04
N GLU A 45 -26.02 -14.49 -0.62
CA GLU A 45 -26.09 -13.64 -1.81
C GLU A 45 -25.63 -12.22 -1.48
N ARG A 46 -26.10 -11.63 -0.36
CA ARG A 46 -25.58 -10.33 0.11
C ARG A 46 -24.09 -10.33 0.40
N GLU A 47 -23.54 -11.40 0.99
CA GLU A 47 -22.08 -11.50 1.20
C GLU A 47 -21.30 -11.71 -0.10
N GLU A 48 -21.92 -12.25 -1.13
CA GLU A 48 -21.35 -12.38 -2.48
C GLU A 48 -21.42 -11.03 -3.21
N GLU A 49 -22.55 -10.32 -3.12
CA GLU A 49 -22.73 -8.95 -3.60
C GLU A 49 -21.77 -7.98 -2.90
N GLU A 50 -21.63 -8.03 -1.58
CA GLU A 50 -20.67 -7.20 -0.82
C GLU A 50 -19.21 -7.46 -1.27
N LYS A 51 -18.87 -8.70 -1.65
CA LYS A 51 -17.55 -9.03 -2.21
C LYS A 51 -17.36 -8.47 -3.62
N GLU A 52 -18.42 -8.45 -4.42
CA GLU A 52 -18.41 -7.83 -5.75
C GLU A 52 -18.35 -6.30 -5.65
N GLU A 53 -19.09 -5.69 -4.71
CA GLU A 53 -19.04 -4.27 -4.37
C GLU A 53 -17.68 -3.82 -3.83
N THR A 54 -16.83 -4.75 -3.36
CA THR A 54 -15.50 -4.39 -2.86
C THR A 54 -14.57 -3.87 -3.97
N TYR A 55 -14.85 -4.20 -5.24
CA TYR A 55 -14.00 -3.81 -6.38
C TYR A 55 -14.81 -3.07 -7.44
N TYR A 56 -14.77 -1.73 -7.41
CA TYR A 56 -15.36 -0.88 -8.45
C TYR A 56 -14.33 0.12 -8.99
N ASP A 57 -14.48 0.47 -10.27
CA ASP A 57 -13.64 1.47 -10.92
C ASP A 57 -14.12 2.89 -10.54
N ILE A 58 -13.33 3.57 -9.72
CA ILE A 58 -13.61 4.94 -9.28
C ILE A 58 -13.49 5.99 -10.41
N TRP A 59 -12.89 5.62 -11.55
CA TRP A 59 -12.70 6.53 -12.70
C TRP A 59 -13.67 6.28 -13.84
N ALA A 60 -14.59 5.30 -13.72
CA ALA A 60 -15.49 4.90 -14.81
C ALA A 60 -16.32 6.05 -15.41
N ASN A 61 -16.64 7.06 -14.60
CA ASN A 61 -17.45 8.22 -15.00
C ASN A 61 -16.69 9.56 -14.80
N GLU A 62 -15.36 9.57 -14.86
CA GLU A 62 -14.60 10.82 -14.68
C GLU A 62 -14.82 11.78 -15.86
N GLU A 63 -15.44 12.93 -15.60
CA GLU A 63 -15.61 14.02 -16.56
C GLU A 63 -14.48 15.06 -16.43
N PRO A 64 -14.00 15.65 -17.54
CA PRO A 64 -12.96 16.66 -17.49
C PRO A 64 -13.44 17.91 -16.75
N GLN A 65 -12.78 18.21 -15.63
CA GLN A 65 -13.08 19.39 -14.82
C GLN A 65 -12.52 20.67 -15.47
N PRO A 66 -13.23 21.80 -15.39
CA PRO A 66 -12.71 23.07 -15.86
C PRO A 66 -11.51 23.53 -15.01
N PHE A 67 -10.66 24.36 -15.60
CA PHE A 67 -9.48 24.89 -14.92
C PHE A 67 -9.87 25.68 -13.65
N ASN A 68 -9.26 25.36 -12.51
CA ASN A 68 -9.46 26.05 -11.24
C ASN A 68 -8.16 26.71 -10.77
N VAL A 69 -8.20 28.02 -10.49
CA VAL A 69 -7.04 28.79 -10.00
C VAL A 69 -6.50 28.24 -8.69
N MET A 70 -7.36 27.66 -7.85
CA MET A 70 -6.96 27.02 -6.59
C MET A 70 -6.24 25.69 -6.79
N ASN A 71 -6.39 25.04 -7.95
CA ASN A 71 -5.82 23.73 -8.24
C ASN A 71 -4.72 23.85 -9.31
N ILE A 72 -3.54 24.35 -8.89
CA ILE A 72 -2.36 24.36 -9.75
C ILE A 72 -1.74 22.96 -9.74
N PRO A 73 -1.65 22.27 -10.90
CA PRO A 73 -1.11 20.92 -10.96
C PRO A 73 0.33 20.89 -10.46
N ALA A 74 0.70 19.80 -9.82
CA ALA A 74 2.09 19.59 -9.39
C ALA A 74 3.04 19.63 -10.60
N PRO A 75 4.22 20.24 -10.47
CA PRO A 75 5.22 20.23 -11.53
C PRO A 75 5.64 18.78 -11.83
N LYS A 76 5.56 18.37 -13.09
CA LYS A 76 6.03 17.04 -13.52
C LYS A 76 7.54 17.04 -13.61
N LEU A 77 8.17 15.92 -13.25
CA LEU A 77 9.60 15.75 -13.49
C LEU A 77 9.88 15.75 -14.99
N PRO A 78 11.00 16.34 -15.45
CA PRO A 78 11.41 16.19 -16.84
C PRO A 78 11.66 14.70 -17.14
N PRO A 79 11.47 14.29 -18.41
CA PRO A 79 11.87 12.95 -18.82
C PRO A 79 13.39 12.77 -18.60
N PRO A 80 13.86 11.54 -18.31
CA PRO A 80 15.27 11.28 -18.10
C PRO A 80 16.09 11.61 -19.36
N GLY A 81 17.26 12.22 -19.16
CA GLY A 81 18.22 12.52 -20.22
C GLY A 81 19.17 11.35 -20.53
N TYR A 82 20.08 11.57 -21.48
CA TYR A 82 21.11 10.60 -21.86
C TYR A 82 22.20 10.40 -20.80
N ASP A 83 22.42 11.41 -19.96
CA ASP A 83 23.39 11.42 -18.86
C ASP A 83 22.98 10.54 -17.67
N LEU A 84 21.68 10.26 -17.51
CA LEU A 84 21.13 9.32 -16.53
C LEU A 84 21.23 7.85 -16.96
N SER A 85 21.67 7.59 -18.20
CA SER A 85 21.92 6.22 -18.65
C SER A 85 23.10 5.61 -17.88
N TYR A 86 23.05 4.30 -17.64
CA TYR A 86 24.21 3.57 -17.12
C TYR A 86 25.38 3.53 -18.11
N ASN A 87 25.10 3.72 -19.40
CA ASN A 87 26.09 3.74 -20.48
C ASN A 87 25.89 5.00 -21.34
N PRO A 88 26.25 6.18 -20.81
CA PRO A 88 26.10 7.43 -21.53
C PRO A 88 27.20 7.57 -22.60
N PRO A 89 26.97 8.41 -23.63
CA PRO A 89 28.02 8.83 -24.55
C PRO A 89 29.19 9.48 -23.80
N PRO A 90 30.43 9.37 -24.30
CA PRO A 90 31.61 9.88 -23.59
C PRO A 90 31.58 11.40 -23.38
N GLU A 91 30.83 12.15 -24.20
CA GLU A 91 30.65 13.60 -24.07
C GLU A 91 29.96 14.02 -22.77
N TYR A 92 29.16 13.13 -22.17
CA TYR A 92 28.47 13.40 -20.90
C TYR A 92 29.29 13.01 -19.68
N LEU A 93 30.45 12.36 -19.86
CA LEU A 93 31.31 11.98 -18.75
C LEU A 93 32.20 13.16 -18.35
N PRO A 94 32.17 13.59 -17.08
CA PRO A 94 32.96 14.73 -16.66
C PRO A 94 34.46 14.40 -16.69
N THR A 95 35.25 15.41 -17.01
CA THR A 95 36.71 15.38 -16.93
C THR A 95 37.18 15.27 -15.48
N GLN A 96 38.45 14.92 -15.25
CA GLN A 96 38.97 14.77 -13.88
C GLN A 96 38.90 16.09 -13.09
N ALA A 97 39.18 17.23 -13.73
CA ALA A 97 39.09 18.55 -13.10
C ALA A 97 37.65 18.86 -12.65
N GLU A 98 36.67 18.67 -13.53
CA GLU A 98 35.25 18.92 -13.23
C GLU A 98 34.73 18.01 -12.10
N LYS A 99 35.20 16.76 -12.04
CA LYS A 99 34.84 15.85 -10.94
C LYS A 99 35.34 16.36 -9.59
N GLU A 100 36.58 16.85 -9.54
CA GLU A 100 37.14 17.41 -8.30
C GLU A 100 36.44 18.69 -7.89
N GLU A 101 36.09 19.55 -8.83
CA GLU A 101 35.31 20.77 -8.57
C GLU A 101 33.92 20.44 -8.03
N TRP A 102 33.22 19.48 -8.64
CA TRP A 102 31.90 19.02 -8.17
C TRP A 102 31.94 18.44 -6.75
N LEU A 103 33.00 17.69 -6.42
CA LEU A 103 33.19 17.14 -5.07
C LEU A 103 33.51 18.23 -4.03
N LYS A 104 34.17 19.32 -4.43
CA LYS A 104 34.48 20.47 -3.56
C LYS A 104 33.26 21.37 -3.34
N GLN A 105 32.34 21.44 -4.30
CA GLN A 105 31.11 22.21 -4.18
C GLN A 105 30.17 21.62 -3.13
N ASP A 106 29.49 22.50 -2.41
CA ASP A 106 28.45 22.14 -1.45
C ASP A 106 27.29 21.41 -2.15
N PRO A 107 26.75 20.33 -1.56
CA PRO A 107 25.71 19.52 -2.21
C PRO A 107 24.46 20.28 -2.66
N GLU A 108 24.10 21.37 -1.98
CA GLU A 108 22.91 22.18 -2.29
C GLU A 108 23.13 23.18 -3.42
N GLU A 109 24.38 23.53 -3.73
CA GLU A 109 24.74 24.48 -4.78
C GLU A 109 25.04 23.80 -6.12
N ARG A 110 25.11 22.46 -6.14
CA ARG A 110 25.41 21.69 -7.34
C ARG A 110 24.29 21.80 -8.36
N GLU A 111 24.66 21.98 -9.62
CA GLU A 111 23.69 22.00 -10.73
C GLU A 111 23.00 20.65 -10.92
N LYS A 112 23.72 19.56 -10.69
CA LYS A 112 23.20 18.18 -10.75
C LYS A 112 23.43 17.48 -9.42
N GLU A 113 22.38 16.83 -8.91
CA GLU A 113 22.41 16.04 -7.69
C GLU A 113 23.31 14.81 -7.84
N TYR A 114 23.49 14.30 -9.07
CA TYR A 114 24.30 13.12 -9.38
C TYR A 114 25.48 13.43 -10.31
N MET A 115 26.48 12.54 -10.31
CA MET A 115 27.60 12.56 -11.25
C MET A 115 27.40 11.47 -12.33
N PRO A 116 27.38 11.82 -13.63
CA PRO A 116 27.28 10.83 -14.70
C PRO A 116 28.45 9.84 -14.66
N ALA A 117 28.13 8.56 -14.74
CA ALA A 117 29.09 7.46 -14.72
C ALA A 117 28.74 6.45 -15.81
N LYS A 118 29.79 5.88 -16.42
CA LYS A 118 29.65 4.84 -17.43
C LYS A 118 30.02 3.49 -16.85
N PHE A 119 29.14 2.53 -17.06
CA PHE A 119 29.33 1.13 -16.70
C PHE A 119 29.22 0.27 -17.95
N ASP A 120 30.16 -0.67 -18.13
CA ASP A 120 30.18 -1.53 -19.33
C ASP A 120 28.95 -2.45 -19.44
N SER A 121 28.33 -2.79 -18.30
CA SER A 121 27.22 -3.73 -18.24
C SER A 121 26.29 -3.43 -17.07
N LEU A 122 25.01 -3.76 -17.21
CA LEU A 122 23.98 -3.50 -16.21
C LEU A 122 24.28 -4.15 -14.85
N ARG A 123 24.96 -5.29 -14.83
CA ARG A 123 25.34 -6.00 -13.59
C ARG A 123 26.38 -5.26 -12.75
N LYS A 124 27.14 -4.35 -13.37
CA LYS A 124 28.15 -3.53 -12.68
C LYS A 124 27.56 -2.24 -12.11
N VAL A 125 26.30 -1.93 -12.41
CA VAL A 125 25.65 -0.70 -11.95
C VAL A 125 25.43 -0.80 -10.44
N PRO A 126 26.02 0.12 -9.65
CA PRO A 126 25.84 0.13 -8.20
C PRO A 126 24.42 0.59 -7.82
N ALA A 127 24.02 0.30 -6.59
CA ALA A 127 22.85 0.94 -6.00
C ALA A 127 23.10 2.45 -5.85
N TYR A 128 22.13 3.27 -6.25
CA TYR A 128 22.22 4.72 -6.14
C TYR A 128 21.90 5.17 -4.71
N GLY A 129 22.92 5.67 -4.00
CA GLY A 129 22.81 5.99 -2.57
C GLY A 129 21.90 7.18 -2.24
N GLU A 130 21.79 8.16 -3.15
CA GLU A 130 21.00 9.38 -2.91
C GLU A 130 19.52 9.23 -3.29
N LEU A 131 19.11 8.09 -3.85
CA LEU A 131 17.74 7.83 -4.30
C LEU A 131 16.68 8.20 -3.25
N VAL A 132 16.88 7.80 -2.00
CA VAL A 132 15.91 8.07 -0.93
C VAL A 132 15.85 9.56 -0.61
N LYS A 133 17.01 10.24 -0.62
CA LYS A 133 17.11 11.68 -0.35
C LYS A 133 16.40 12.49 -1.44
N GLU A 134 16.63 12.18 -2.71
CA GLU A 134 15.97 12.86 -3.83
C GLU A 134 14.44 12.70 -3.79
N ARG A 135 13.96 11.47 -3.53
CA ARG A 135 12.51 11.20 -3.44
C ARG A 135 11.89 11.91 -2.24
N PHE A 136 12.59 11.93 -1.11
CA PHE A 136 12.14 12.64 0.08
C PHE A 136 12.07 14.16 -0.16
N ASN A 137 13.12 14.75 -0.72
CA ASN A 137 13.15 16.17 -1.07
C ASN A 137 12.03 16.52 -2.05
N ARG A 138 11.77 15.68 -3.06
CA ARG A 138 10.67 15.86 -3.99
C ARG A 138 9.30 15.89 -3.30
N CYS A 139 9.08 15.04 -2.29
CA CYS A 139 7.86 15.04 -1.49
C CYS A 139 7.73 16.32 -0.67
N LEU A 140 8.83 16.82 -0.09
CA LEU A 140 8.85 18.12 0.59
C LEU A 140 8.53 19.25 -0.38
N ASP A 141 9.08 19.25 -1.59
CA ASP A 141 8.77 20.26 -2.61
C ASP A 141 7.30 20.22 -3.03
N LEU A 142 6.67 19.04 -3.11
CA LEU A 142 5.24 18.94 -3.40
C LEU A 142 4.37 19.57 -2.31
N TYR A 143 4.79 19.45 -1.07
CA TYR A 143 3.99 19.80 0.10
C TYR A 143 4.24 21.22 0.61
N LEU A 144 5.51 21.61 0.72
CA LEU A 144 5.93 22.86 1.36
C LEU A 144 6.18 24.00 0.37
N ALA A 145 6.64 23.69 -0.85
CA ALA A 145 7.01 24.75 -1.79
C ALA A 145 5.75 25.40 -2.41
N PRO A 146 5.63 26.75 -2.39
CA PRO A 146 4.51 27.43 -3.02
C PRO A 146 4.57 27.29 -4.53
N ARG A 147 3.44 26.93 -5.15
CA ARG A 147 3.33 26.76 -6.61
C ARG A 147 2.86 28.06 -7.25
N MET A 148 3.62 28.55 -8.22
CA MET A 148 3.28 29.77 -8.98
C MET A 148 3.34 29.49 -10.48
N ARG A 149 2.37 30.03 -11.23
CA ARG A 149 2.37 29.99 -12.69
C ARG A 149 3.26 31.11 -13.22
N LYS A 150 4.33 30.75 -13.94
CA LYS A 150 5.22 31.70 -14.60
C LYS A 150 5.06 31.59 -16.11
N ASN A 151 4.71 32.70 -16.77
CA ASN A 151 4.71 32.77 -18.23
C ASN A 151 6.17 32.97 -18.66
N ARG A 152 6.74 31.98 -19.35
CA ARG A 152 8.07 32.06 -19.94
C ARG A 152 7.91 32.57 -21.38
N LEU A 153 8.68 33.60 -21.74
CA LEU A 153 8.80 34.11 -23.10
C LEU A 153 9.54 33.09 -23.99
#